data_AF-A0A293MH53-F1
#
_entry.id   AF-A0A293MH53-F1
#
_cell.length_a   1.000
_cell.length_b   1.000
_cell.length_c   1.000
_cell.angle_alpha   90.00
_cell.angle_beta   90.00
_cell.angle_gamma   90.00
#
_symmetry.space_group_name_H-M   'P 1'
#
loop_
_entity.id
_entity.type
_entity.pdbx_description
1 polymer ?
#
loop_
_entity_poly.entity_id
_entity_poly.type
_entity_poly.pdbx_seq_one_letter_code
_entity_poly.pdbx_strand_id
1 'polypeptide(L)'
;MRHTVALMVGLGFGYFCFGYQILHLVLQATLVYIVLHAVGPEQMHKWALALGMAYLSAIHVLRQTYDYGGYHLDVTGPLMVATQKVTSLAFNLHDGLLPTTATLHPEQRRQLVRKMPTLLEYYGYVLHYHTLMCGPLVFYNDYIDFIRGDQYWRHTISTSMRGHPKNPSREPSPNGAVAGKLLISLVCALCVIYLIPANPIDYILDEQYLDHTGPCKQMLYLVWATSLHRLRYYHAWCLGEAICNAAGFGFNGYTSDGQARWNLLSNVDICTIETSLSLRELLVAWNKSTQTWLRIGTNRHKRGCA
;
A
#
# COMPACT_ATOMS: atom_id res chain seq x y z
N MET A 1 10.63 9.21 20.71
CA MET A 1 9.22 9.53 21.02
C MET A 1 8.28 9.20 19.87
N ARG A 2 8.42 9.78 18.67
CA ARG A 2 7.49 9.53 17.54
C ARG A 2 7.38 8.06 17.09
N HIS A 3 8.49 7.32 17.01
CA HIS A 3 8.45 5.87 16.73
C HIS A 3 7.65 5.08 17.78
N THR A 4 7.82 5.42 19.06
CA THR A 4 7.09 4.79 20.17
C THR A 4 5.60 5.05 20.07
N VAL A 5 5.19 6.29 19.77
CA VAL A 5 3.78 6.63 19.55
C VAL A 5 3.22 5.86 18.36
N ALA A 6 3.93 5.84 17.24
CA ALA A 6 3.52 5.10 16.05
C ALA A 6 3.31 3.61 16.34
N LEU A 7 4.21 2.99 17.09
CA LEU A 7 4.14 1.59 17.48
C LEU A 7 2.99 1.32 18.45
N MET A 8 2.86 2.11 19.52
CA MET A 8 1.84 1.90 20.55
C MET A 8 0.43 2.09 20.00
N VAL A 9 0.22 3.14 19.21
CA VAL A 9 -1.08 3.38 18.55
C VAL A 9 -1.36 2.31 17.51
N GLY A 10 -0.34 1.86 16.77
CA GLY A 10 -0.47 0.76 15.82
C GLY A 10 -0.88 -0.56 16.46
N LEU A 11 -0.23 -0.94 17.57
CA LEU A 11 -0.59 -2.10 18.36
C LEU A 11 -2.00 -1.98 18.94
N GLY A 12 -2.35 -0.80 19.47
CA GLY A 12 -3.69 -0.52 20.01
C GLY A 12 -4.79 -0.69 18.97
N PHE A 13 -4.65 -0.07 17.80
CA PHE A 13 -5.62 -0.23 16.70
C PHE A 13 -5.63 -1.65 16.15
N GLY A 14 -4.48 -2.29 15.98
CA GLY A 14 -4.41 -3.68 15.51
C GLY A 14 -5.13 -4.63 16.46
N TYR A 15 -4.96 -4.46 17.78
CA TYR A 15 -5.63 -5.29 18.77
C TYR A 15 -7.13 -4.98 18.84
N PHE A 16 -7.52 -3.71 18.73
CA PHE A 16 -8.93 -3.34 18.67
C PHE A 16 -9.65 -3.96 17.47
N CYS A 17 -9.02 -3.99 16.29
CA CYS A 17 -9.64 -4.51 15.08
C CYS A 17 -9.58 -6.05 14.98
N PHE A 18 -8.50 -6.69 15.45
CA PHE A 18 -8.23 -8.12 15.18
C PHE A 18 -8.01 -8.96 16.44
N GLY A 19 -8.09 -8.38 17.63
CA GLY A 19 -7.80 -9.06 18.90
C GLY A 19 -6.41 -9.69 18.91
N TYR A 20 -6.33 -10.93 19.40
CA TYR A 20 -5.07 -11.68 19.48
C TYR A 20 -4.47 -12.06 18.13
N GLN A 21 -5.22 -11.98 17.03
CA GLN A 21 -4.67 -12.27 15.71
C GLN A 21 -3.54 -11.32 15.31
N ILE A 22 -3.46 -10.11 15.90
CA ILE A 22 -2.35 -9.18 15.70
C ILE A 22 -0.97 -9.82 15.97
N LEU A 23 -0.91 -10.87 16.79
CA LEU A 23 0.31 -11.64 17.04
C LEU A 23 0.91 -12.24 15.76
N HIS A 24 0.11 -12.53 14.73
CA HIS A 24 0.61 -12.96 13.43
C HIS A 24 1.45 -11.89 12.73
N LEU A 25 1.06 -10.60 12.85
CA LEU A 25 1.83 -9.48 12.31
C LEU A 25 3.18 -9.34 13.04
N VAL A 26 3.15 -9.42 14.37
CA VAL A 26 4.36 -9.32 15.20
C VAL A 26 5.28 -10.51 14.94
N LEU A 27 4.74 -11.73 14.86
CA LEU A 27 5.51 -12.94 14.61
C LEU A 27 6.18 -12.90 13.23
N GLN A 28 5.44 -12.58 12.17
CA GLN A 28 6.05 -12.47 10.83
C GLN A 28 7.13 -11.39 10.79
N ALA A 29 6.87 -10.22 11.37
CA ALA A 29 7.86 -9.15 11.46
C ALA A 29 9.11 -9.61 12.23
N THR A 30 8.94 -10.34 13.33
CA THR A 30 10.04 -10.88 14.14
C THR A 30 10.89 -11.87 13.34
N LEU A 31 10.24 -12.83 12.69
CA LEU A 31 10.88 -13.86 11.88
C LEU A 31 11.72 -13.25 10.75
N VAL A 32 11.17 -12.26 10.04
CA VAL A 32 11.92 -11.56 8.98
C VAL A 32 13.06 -10.72 9.57
N TYR A 33 12.87 -10.07 10.72
CA TYR A 33 13.94 -9.30 11.36
C TYR A 33 15.12 -10.18 11.78
N ILE A 34 14.85 -11.39 12.28
CA ILE A 34 15.89 -12.38 12.58
C ILE A 34 16.67 -12.72 11.30
N VAL A 35 15.98 -12.97 10.18
CA VAL A 35 16.65 -13.23 8.88
C VAL A 35 17.53 -12.06 8.46
N LEU A 36 17.08 -10.81 8.64
CA LEU A 36 17.88 -9.63 8.29
C LEU A 36 19.20 -9.56 9.05
N HIS A 37 19.25 -10.04 10.30
CA HIS A 37 20.48 -10.04 11.12
C HIS A 37 21.31 -11.32 10.98
N ALA A 38 20.68 -12.46 10.72
CA ALA A 38 21.36 -13.75 10.63
C ALA A 38 21.95 -14.03 9.23
N VAL A 39 21.34 -13.47 8.18
CA VAL A 39 21.75 -13.71 6.78
C VAL A 39 22.50 -12.52 6.22
N GLY A 40 23.59 -12.76 5.51
CA GLY A 40 24.38 -11.71 4.86
C GLY A 40 23.59 -10.89 3.82
N PRO A 41 24.02 -9.65 3.52
CA PRO A 41 23.37 -8.74 2.58
C PRO A 41 23.06 -9.38 1.22
N GLU A 42 23.91 -10.26 0.71
CA GLU A 42 23.75 -10.94 -0.58
C GLU A 42 22.47 -11.78 -0.70
N GLN A 43 21.98 -12.34 0.40
CA GLN A 43 20.87 -13.31 0.38
C GLN A 43 19.67 -12.90 1.24
N MET A 44 19.81 -11.94 2.16
CA MET A 44 18.75 -11.57 3.12
C MET A 44 17.39 -11.28 2.46
N HIS A 45 17.37 -10.64 1.29
CA HIS A 45 16.14 -10.30 0.58
C HIS A 45 15.41 -11.53 0.03
N LYS A 46 16.14 -12.56 -0.42
CA LYS A 46 15.57 -13.82 -0.92
C LYS A 46 14.92 -14.59 0.22
N TRP A 47 15.64 -14.72 1.33
CA TRP A 47 15.15 -15.40 2.52
C TRP A 47 13.99 -14.66 3.18
N ALA A 48 14.06 -13.33 3.28
CA ALA A 48 12.96 -12.51 3.78
C ALA A 48 11.70 -12.65 2.91
N LEU A 49 11.86 -12.64 1.59
CA LEU A 49 10.75 -12.86 0.65
C LEU A 49 10.16 -14.27 0.79
N ALA A 50 11.00 -15.30 0.78
CA ALA A 50 10.56 -16.68 0.90
C ALA A 50 9.81 -16.91 2.22
N LEU A 51 10.37 -16.46 3.34
CA LEU A 51 9.77 -16.59 4.67
C LEU A 51 8.49 -15.77 4.80
N GLY A 52 8.50 -14.51 4.35
CA GLY A 52 7.34 -13.64 4.38
C GLY A 52 6.17 -14.20 3.58
N MET A 53 6.42 -14.64 2.33
CA MET A 53 5.42 -15.25 1.47
C MET A 53 4.95 -16.61 2.00
N ALA A 54 5.85 -17.47 2.48
CA ALA A 54 5.46 -18.77 3.04
C ALA A 54 4.56 -18.62 4.27
N TYR A 55 4.90 -17.69 5.16
CA TYR A 55 4.09 -17.38 6.33
C TYR A 55 2.71 -16.85 5.93
N LEU A 56 2.66 -15.85 5.04
CA LEU A 56 1.42 -15.29 4.53
C LEU A 56 0.53 -16.37 3.88
N SER A 57 1.11 -17.23 3.04
CA SER A 57 0.41 -18.35 2.42
C SER A 57 -0.14 -19.33 3.44
N ALA A 58 0.63 -19.68 4.48
CA ALA A 58 0.17 -20.57 5.54
C ALA A 58 -1.04 -20.01 6.29
N ILE A 59 -1.06 -18.70 6.57
CA ILE A 59 -2.21 -18.05 7.22
C ILE A 59 -3.42 -18.00 6.27
N HIS A 60 -3.22 -17.76 4.98
CA HIS A 60 -4.34 -17.83 4.02
C HIS A 60 -4.92 -19.25 3.88
N VAL A 61 -4.07 -20.28 3.84
CA VAL A 61 -4.52 -21.68 3.82
C VAL A 61 -5.26 -22.01 5.11
N LEU A 62 -4.72 -21.61 6.27
CA LEU A 62 -5.41 -21.80 7.55
C LEU A 62 -6.78 -21.11 7.54
N ARG A 63 -6.87 -19.88 7.03
CA ARG A 63 -8.14 -19.16 6.88
C ARG A 63 -9.14 -19.92 6.01
N GLN A 64 -8.70 -20.49 4.89
CA GLN A 64 -9.57 -21.30 4.04
C GLN A 64 -10.15 -22.52 4.76
N THR A 65 -9.50 -23.05 5.80
CA THR A 65 -10.03 -24.20 6.56
C THR A 65 -11.16 -23.84 7.52
N TYR A 66 -11.20 -22.61 8.05
CA TYR A 66 -12.22 -22.20 9.04
C TYR A 66 -13.19 -21.12 8.54
N ASP A 67 -12.87 -20.39 7.48
CA ASP A 67 -13.67 -19.31 6.88
C ASP A 67 -13.58 -19.37 5.34
N TYR A 68 -14.09 -20.46 4.75
CA TYR A 68 -14.05 -20.65 3.31
C TYR A 68 -15.05 -19.72 2.60
N GLY A 69 -14.54 -18.83 1.74
CA GLY A 69 -15.37 -17.90 0.97
C GLY A 69 -15.91 -16.70 1.78
N GLY A 70 -15.49 -16.56 3.04
CA GLY A 70 -15.87 -15.42 3.87
C GLY A 70 -15.31 -14.10 3.33
N TYR A 71 -16.16 -13.07 3.31
CA TYR A 71 -15.79 -11.70 2.92
C TYR A 71 -15.65 -10.77 4.14
N HIS A 72 -15.26 -11.32 5.28
CA HIS A 72 -15.05 -10.55 6.51
C HIS A 72 -13.63 -9.95 6.55
N LEU A 73 -13.52 -8.79 7.21
CA LEU A 73 -12.23 -8.18 7.52
C LEU A 73 -11.47 -9.09 8.50
N ASP A 74 -10.23 -9.40 8.17
CA ASP A 74 -9.40 -10.35 8.91
C ASP A 74 -7.93 -9.89 8.89
N VAL A 75 -7.13 -10.41 9.83
CA VAL A 75 -5.72 -10.06 9.98
C VAL A 75 -4.89 -10.28 8.71
N THR A 76 -5.32 -11.17 7.82
CA THR A 76 -4.69 -11.41 6.52
C THR A 76 -4.53 -10.13 5.69
N GLY A 77 -5.46 -9.17 5.77
CA GLY A 77 -5.37 -7.86 5.11
C GLY A 77 -4.10 -7.08 5.49
N PRO A 78 -3.98 -6.68 6.78
CA PRO A 78 -2.75 -6.09 7.31
C PRO A 78 -1.50 -6.94 7.12
N LEU A 79 -1.62 -8.28 7.17
CA LEU A 79 -0.49 -9.20 7.02
C LEU A 79 0.09 -9.14 5.60
N MET A 80 -0.74 -8.98 4.57
CA MET A 80 -0.27 -8.71 3.21
C MET A 80 0.59 -7.43 3.15
N VAL A 81 0.10 -6.34 3.72
CA VAL A 81 0.83 -5.05 3.73
C VAL A 81 2.12 -5.15 4.55
N ALA A 82 2.09 -5.84 5.70
CA ALA A 82 3.28 -6.10 6.51
C ALA A 82 4.33 -6.92 5.74
N THR A 83 3.90 -7.97 5.03
CA THR A 83 4.75 -8.80 4.16
C THR A 83 5.44 -7.94 3.10
N GLN A 84 4.70 -7.05 2.44
CA GLN A 84 5.27 -6.13 1.46
C GLN A 84 6.29 -5.17 2.11
N LYS A 85 5.97 -4.59 3.27
CA LYS A 85 6.86 -3.69 4.00
C LYS A 85 8.19 -4.33 4.38
N VAL A 86 8.15 -5.51 5.00
CA VAL A 86 9.35 -6.20 5.50
C VAL A 86 10.22 -6.72 4.36
N THR A 87 9.60 -7.22 3.29
CA THR A 87 10.33 -7.68 2.11
C THR A 87 10.92 -6.51 1.32
N SER A 88 10.19 -5.41 1.13
CA SER A 88 10.72 -4.17 0.55
C SER A 88 11.93 -3.65 1.31
N LEU A 89 11.88 -3.66 2.65
CA LEU A 89 13.01 -3.26 3.47
C LEU A 89 14.22 -4.19 3.27
N ALA A 90 14.01 -5.51 3.24
CA ALA A 90 15.08 -6.48 2.98
C ALA A 90 15.76 -6.24 1.61
N PHE A 91 14.95 -6.00 0.59
CA PHE A 91 15.41 -5.61 -0.75
C PHE A 91 16.21 -4.30 -0.71
N ASN A 92 15.72 -3.29 0.00
CA ASN A 92 16.39 -1.99 0.07
C ASN A 92 17.69 -2.01 0.89
N LEU A 93 17.79 -2.89 1.89
CA LEU A 93 19.02 -3.18 2.64
C LEU A 93 20.04 -3.92 1.76
N HIS A 94 19.61 -4.93 1.02
CA HIS A 94 20.48 -5.65 0.07
C HIS A 94 21.16 -4.68 -0.90
N ASP A 95 20.39 -3.83 -1.58
CA ASP A 95 20.93 -2.86 -2.53
C ASP A 95 21.79 -1.79 -1.85
N GLY A 96 21.49 -1.42 -0.60
CA GLY A 96 22.13 -0.31 0.11
C GLY A 96 23.40 -0.69 0.88
N LEU A 97 23.53 -1.95 1.28
CA LEU A 97 24.69 -2.48 2.03
C LEU A 97 25.77 -3.06 1.11
N LEU A 98 25.42 -3.46 -0.12
CA LEU A 98 26.38 -3.95 -1.09
C LEU A 98 26.90 -2.81 -1.99
N PRO A 99 28.17 -2.87 -2.45
CA PRO A 99 28.68 -1.96 -3.47
C PRO A 99 27.84 -2.08 -4.74
N THR A 100 27.12 -1.01 -5.09
CA THR A 100 26.23 -1.03 -6.24
C THR A 100 27.03 -0.88 -7.54
N THR A 101 27.19 -1.96 -8.31
CA THR A 101 27.80 -1.94 -9.66
C THR A 101 26.77 -1.65 -10.77
N ALA A 102 25.50 -1.97 -10.53
CA ALA A 102 24.41 -1.81 -11.50
C ALA A 102 23.73 -0.43 -11.45
N THR A 103 23.30 0.08 -12.61
CA THR A 103 22.53 1.32 -12.70
C THR A 103 21.11 1.14 -12.14
N LEU A 104 20.91 1.49 -10.87
CA LEU A 104 19.59 1.47 -10.22
C LEU A 104 18.65 2.51 -10.83
N HIS A 105 17.36 2.16 -10.92
CA HIS A 105 16.30 3.11 -11.27
C HIS A 105 16.25 4.25 -10.21
N PRO A 106 15.91 5.50 -10.57
CA PRO A 106 15.90 6.62 -9.63
C PRO A 106 15.07 6.34 -8.36
N GLU A 107 13.91 5.71 -8.50
CA GLU A 107 13.05 5.33 -7.36
C GLU A 107 13.73 4.29 -6.44
N GLN A 108 14.42 3.30 -7.01
CA GLN A 108 15.16 2.30 -6.23
C GLN A 108 16.31 2.95 -5.47
N ARG A 109 17.02 3.88 -6.12
CA ARG A 109 18.12 4.64 -5.50
C ARG A 109 17.64 5.48 -4.32
N ARG A 110 16.46 6.07 -4.42
CA ARG A 110 15.84 6.86 -3.34
C ARG A 110 15.52 6.00 -2.11
N GLN A 111 15.13 4.75 -2.34
CA GLN A 111 14.72 3.83 -1.27
C GLN A 111 15.85 3.01 -0.67
N LEU A 112 17.12 3.24 -1.05
CA LEU A 112 18.28 2.53 -0.50
C LEU A 112 18.40 2.71 1.01
N VAL A 113 18.59 1.60 1.73
CA VAL A 113 18.81 1.61 3.18
C VAL A 113 20.24 1.15 3.44
N ARG A 114 21.07 2.08 3.94
CA ARG A 114 22.51 1.85 4.17
C ARG A 114 22.86 1.41 5.59
N LYS A 115 21.87 1.38 6.49
CA LYS A 115 22.06 1.04 7.90
C LYS A 115 20.91 0.17 8.35
N MET A 116 21.22 -0.89 9.11
CA MET A 116 20.19 -1.72 9.73
C MET A 116 19.29 -0.88 10.66
N PRO A 117 17.96 -1.01 10.56
CA PRO A 117 17.03 -0.38 11.47
C PRO A 117 17.21 -0.93 12.89
N THR A 118 17.02 -0.07 13.87
CA THR A 118 16.83 -0.52 15.27
C THR A 118 15.49 -1.25 15.41
N LEU A 119 15.34 -2.04 16.47
CA LEU A 119 14.07 -2.72 16.78
C LEU A 119 12.88 -1.74 16.81
N LEU A 120 13.07 -0.57 17.44
CA LEU A 120 12.02 0.44 17.56
C LEU A 120 11.64 1.06 16.20
N GLU A 121 12.63 1.37 15.36
CA GLU A 121 12.38 1.88 14.01
C GLU A 121 11.65 0.84 13.15
N TYR A 122 12.10 -0.42 13.22
CA TYR A 122 11.55 -1.54 12.47
C TYR A 122 10.09 -1.82 12.84
N TYR A 123 9.79 -2.05 14.12
CA TYR A 123 8.41 -2.31 14.54
C TYR A 123 7.51 -1.10 14.36
N GLY A 124 8.02 0.12 14.61
CA GLY A 124 7.25 1.34 14.34
C GLY A 124 6.90 1.51 12.86
N TYR A 125 7.77 1.04 11.94
CA TYR A 125 7.54 1.06 10.50
C TYR A 125 6.50 0.02 10.07
N VAL A 126 6.69 -1.23 10.49
CA VAL A 126 5.80 -2.35 10.12
C VAL A 126 4.40 -2.08 10.64
N LEU A 127 4.27 -1.72 11.92
CA LEU A 127 3.01 -1.50 12.61
C LEU A 127 2.54 -0.04 12.56
N HIS A 128 3.00 0.74 11.58
CA HIS A 128 2.65 2.15 11.50
C HIS A 128 1.13 2.35 11.28
N TYR A 129 0.45 2.93 12.27
CA TYR A 129 -1.01 2.99 12.35
C TYR A 129 -1.72 3.59 11.13
N HIS A 130 -1.18 4.64 10.49
CA HIS A 130 -1.81 5.24 9.30
C HIS A 130 -1.96 4.27 8.12
N THR A 131 -1.12 3.24 8.06
CA THR A 131 -0.99 2.34 6.89
C THR A 131 -1.22 0.87 7.26
N LEU A 132 -1.61 0.61 8.52
CA LEU A 132 -1.72 -0.75 9.04
C LEU A 132 -2.94 -1.50 8.49
N MET A 133 -4.09 -0.83 8.38
CA MET A 133 -5.37 -1.49 8.07
C MET A 133 -5.56 -1.79 6.58
N CYS A 134 -5.48 -0.78 5.72
CA CYS A 134 -5.82 -0.90 4.29
C CYS A 134 -4.64 -0.56 3.35
N GLY A 135 -3.44 -0.32 3.91
CA GLY A 135 -2.38 0.35 3.17
C GLY A 135 -2.74 1.83 2.92
N PRO A 136 -1.97 2.54 2.09
CA PRO A 136 -1.02 2.06 1.09
C PRO A 136 0.29 1.52 1.67
N LEU A 137 0.98 0.67 0.90
CA LEU A 137 2.37 0.30 1.19
C LEU A 137 3.24 1.56 1.14
N VAL A 138 4.08 1.72 2.16
CA VAL A 138 5.08 2.78 2.26
C VAL A 138 6.45 2.17 2.37
N PHE A 139 7.45 2.77 1.73
CA PHE A 139 8.83 2.34 1.88
C PHE A 139 9.46 2.87 3.17
N TYR A 140 10.49 2.17 3.65
CA TYR A 140 11.14 2.48 4.92
C TYR A 140 11.74 3.89 4.98
N ASN A 141 12.41 4.36 3.92
CA ASN A 141 13.00 5.71 3.93
C ASN A 141 11.93 6.80 3.98
N ASP A 142 10.83 6.65 3.25
CA ASP A 142 9.70 7.58 3.32
C ASP A 142 9.12 7.64 4.74
N TYR A 143 8.98 6.49 5.40
CA TYR A 143 8.57 6.43 6.81
C TYR A 143 9.55 7.11 7.75
N ILE A 144 10.86 6.90 7.58
CA ILE A 144 11.88 7.57 8.42
C ILE A 144 11.85 9.08 8.21
N ASP A 145 11.71 9.54 6.97
CA ASP A 145 11.61 10.96 6.64
C ASP A 145 10.35 11.59 7.28
N PHE A 146 9.22 10.88 7.27
CA PHE A 146 8.00 11.30 7.98
C PHE A 146 8.20 11.39 9.50
N ILE A 147 8.79 10.35 10.11
CA ILE A 147 9.01 10.35 11.56
C ILE A 147 9.98 11.47 11.98
N ARG A 148 11.02 11.74 11.19
CA ARG A 148 11.97 12.84 11.46
C ARG A 148 11.36 14.21 11.19
N GLY A 149 10.43 14.31 10.25
CA GLY A 149 9.86 15.57 9.76
C GLY A 149 10.60 16.14 8.55
N ASP A 150 11.56 15.41 7.98
CA ASP A 150 12.40 15.84 6.85
C ASP A 150 11.73 15.62 5.48
N GLN A 151 10.52 15.04 5.47
CA GLN A 151 9.78 14.68 4.26
C GLN A 151 9.63 15.83 3.27
N TYR A 152 9.33 17.04 3.73
CA TYR A 152 9.12 18.19 2.84
C TYR A 152 10.42 18.59 2.12
N TRP A 153 11.56 18.52 2.82
CA TRP A 153 12.86 18.88 2.27
C TRP A 153 13.34 17.87 1.23
N ARG A 154 13.31 16.58 1.57
CA ARG A 154 13.85 15.52 0.70
C ARG A 154 13.03 15.34 -0.58
N HIS A 155 11.69 15.46 -0.49
CA HIS A 155 10.82 15.36 -1.67
C HIS A 155 10.95 16.57 -2.60
N THR A 156 11.27 17.76 -2.07
CA THR A 156 11.51 18.97 -2.88
C THR A 156 12.82 18.87 -3.67
N ILE A 157 13.87 18.29 -3.08
CA ILE A 157 15.18 18.14 -3.73
C ILE A 157 15.18 16.97 -4.74
N SER A 158 14.52 15.86 -4.41
CA SER A 158 14.62 14.62 -5.18
C SER A 158 13.90 14.63 -6.53
N THR A 159 12.94 15.53 -6.77
CA THR A 159 12.10 15.50 -7.98
C THR A 159 12.70 16.20 -9.21
N SER A 160 13.91 16.77 -9.12
CA SER A 160 14.58 17.56 -10.18
C SER A 160 13.74 18.67 -10.85
N MET A 161 12.52 18.92 -10.35
CA MET A 161 11.59 19.91 -10.85
C MET A 161 11.84 21.23 -10.15
N ARG A 162 12.24 22.23 -10.95
CA ARG A 162 12.47 23.64 -10.62
C ARG A 162 11.19 24.38 -10.18
N GLY A 163 10.33 23.76 -9.38
CA GLY A 163 9.28 24.48 -8.67
C GLY A 163 9.91 25.11 -7.44
N HIS A 164 10.39 26.35 -7.53
CA HIS A 164 10.74 27.08 -6.31
C HIS A 164 9.47 27.22 -5.48
N PRO A 165 9.49 26.82 -4.18
CA PRO A 165 8.32 27.01 -3.33
C PRO A 165 7.98 28.50 -3.33
N LYS A 166 6.72 28.83 -3.62
CA LYS A 166 6.26 30.23 -3.57
C LYS A 166 6.52 30.87 -2.21
N ASN A 167 6.61 30.06 -1.15
CA ASN A 167 7.11 30.41 0.18
C ASN A 167 7.86 29.23 0.82
N PRO A 168 9.21 29.21 0.85
CA PRO A 168 9.99 28.10 1.43
C PRO A 168 9.79 27.88 2.93
N SER A 169 9.26 28.88 3.65
CA SER A 169 9.07 28.83 5.11
C SER A 169 7.69 28.31 5.55
N ARG A 170 6.78 28.04 4.61
CA ARG A 170 5.41 27.61 4.95
C ARG A 170 5.17 26.18 4.48
N GLU A 171 4.91 25.29 5.45
CA GLU A 171 4.50 23.93 5.14
C GLU A 171 3.26 23.94 4.23
N PRO A 172 3.24 23.11 3.17
CA PRO A 172 2.12 23.08 2.24
C PRO A 172 0.86 22.59 2.98
N SER A 173 -0.28 23.21 2.68
CA SER A 173 -1.55 22.78 3.27
C SER A 173 -2.05 21.49 2.60
N PRO A 174 -2.36 20.43 3.38
CA PRO A 174 -2.98 19.21 2.85
C PRO A 174 -4.50 19.33 2.65
N ASN A 175 -5.13 20.38 3.18
CA ASN A 175 -6.59 20.44 3.37
C ASN A 175 -7.39 20.23 2.08
N GLY A 176 -6.96 20.83 0.96
CA GLY A 176 -7.64 20.65 -0.32
C GLY A 176 -7.56 19.21 -0.84
N ALA A 177 -6.38 18.59 -0.75
CA ALA A 177 -6.18 17.20 -1.16
C ALA A 177 -6.94 16.21 -0.25
N VAL A 178 -6.99 16.49 1.05
CA VAL A 178 -7.74 15.70 2.03
C VAL A 178 -9.24 15.83 1.78
N ALA A 179 -9.77 17.05 1.63
CA ALA A 179 -11.20 17.28 1.38
C ALA A 179 -11.67 16.60 0.08
N GLY A 180 -10.87 16.68 -0.99
CA GLY A 180 -11.17 16.00 -2.25
C GLY A 180 -11.25 14.47 -2.09
N LYS A 181 -10.27 13.86 -1.40
CA LYS A 181 -10.27 12.40 -1.16
C LYS A 181 -11.38 11.95 -0.21
N LEU A 182 -11.71 12.75 0.80
CA LEU A 182 -12.84 12.49 1.69
C LEU A 182 -14.17 12.57 0.96
N LEU A 183 -14.35 13.53 0.05
CA LEU A 183 -15.56 13.64 -0.77
C LEU A 183 -15.72 12.41 -1.67
N ILE A 184 -14.66 12.00 -2.37
CA ILE A 184 -14.67 10.79 -3.20
C ILE A 184 -15.00 9.55 -2.35
N SER A 185 -14.35 9.42 -1.19
CA SER A 185 -14.57 8.32 -0.26
C SER A 185 -16.01 8.28 0.26
N LEU A 186 -16.60 9.44 0.58
CA LEU A 186 -17.99 9.57 1.02
C LEU A 186 -18.97 9.17 -0.08
N VAL A 187 -18.78 9.66 -1.31
CA VAL A 187 -19.63 9.28 -2.45
C VAL A 187 -19.56 7.76 -2.68
N CYS A 188 -18.35 7.17 -2.66
CA CYS A 188 -18.19 5.72 -2.77
C CYS A 188 -18.90 4.98 -1.63
N ALA A 189 -18.82 5.46 -0.39
CA ALA A 189 -19.51 4.86 0.75
C ALA A 189 -21.04 4.87 0.60
N LEU A 190 -21.60 6.01 0.17
CA LEU A 190 -23.03 6.13 -0.08
C LEU A 190 -23.48 5.17 -1.19
N CYS A 191 -22.72 5.09 -2.29
CA CYS A 191 -22.99 4.11 -3.34
C CYS A 191 -22.89 2.66 -2.84
N VAL A 192 -21.92 2.33 -1.99
CA VAL A 192 -21.80 1.00 -1.38
C VAL A 192 -23.00 0.66 -0.51
N ILE A 193 -23.49 1.61 0.29
CA ILE A 193 -24.61 1.41 1.22
C ILE A 193 -25.93 1.25 0.46
N TYR A 194 -26.17 2.07 -0.57
CA TYR A 194 -27.48 2.10 -1.25
C TYR A 194 -27.52 1.27 -2.54
N LEU A 195 -26.47 1.28 -3.36
CA LEU A 195 -26.49 0.64 -4.68
C LEU A 195 -26.11 -0.84 -4.64
N ILE A 196 -25.20 -1.27 -3.77
CA ILE A 196 -24.81 -2.69 -3.72
C ILE A 196 -25.97 -3.59 -3.23
N PRO A 197 -26.69 -3.26 -2.14
CA PRO A 197 -27.84 -4.07 -1.74
C PRO A 197 -28.97 -4.07 -2.77
N ALA A 198 -29.12 -2.98 -3.53
CA ALA A 198 -30.11 -2.87 -4.61
C ALA A 198 -29.71 -3.65 -5.88
N ASN A 199 -28.42 -3.95 -6.07
CA ASN A 199 -27.89 -4.66 -7.23
C ASN A 199 -27.00 -5.83 -6.75
N PRO A 200 -27.60 -6.88 -6.15
CA PRO A 200 -26.85 -8.00 -5.61
C PRO A 200 -26.09 -8.74 -6.72
N ILE A 201 -24.84 -9.08 -6.45
CA ILE A 201 -23.98 -9.77 -7.43
C ILE A 201 -24.46 -11.21 -7.66
N ASP A 202 -25.10 -11.82 -6.67
CA ASP A 202 -25.63 -13.18 -6.73
C ASP A 202 -26.71 -13.35 -7.80
N TYR A 203 -27.35 -12.25 -8.23
CA TYR A 203 -28.31 -12.25 -9.33
C TYR A 203 -27.70 -12.72 -10.66
N ILE A 204 -26.37 -12.64 -10.82
CA ILE A 204 -25.67 -13.17 -12.01
C ILE A 204 -25.73 -14.70 -12.06
N LEU A 205 -25.89 -15.36 -10.91
CA LEU A 205 -25.92 -16.82 -10.77
C LEU A 205 -27.36 -17.38 -10.76
N ASP A 206 -28.38 -16.52 -10.81
CA ASP A 206 -29.78 -16.93 -10.80
C ASP A 206 -30.17 -17.60 -12.12
N GLU A 207 -30.58 -18.88 -12.07
CA GLU A 207 -30.96 -19.67 -13.24
C GLU A 207 -32.10 -19.01 -14.03
N GLN A 208 -33.06 -18.38 -13.34
CA GLN A 208 -34.16 -17.67 -14.01
C GLN A 208 -33.66 -16.44 -14.79
N TYR A 209 -32.66 -15.74 -14.26
CA TYR A 209 -32.03 -14.63 -14.95
C TYR A 209 -31.25 -15.11 -16.17
N LEU A 210 -30.54 -16.23 -16.05
CA LEU A 210 -29.74 -16.81 -17.12
C LEU A 210 -30.61 -17.29 -18.29
N ASP A 211 -31.75 -17.91 -18.00
CA ASP A 211 -32.64 -18.48 -19.01
C ASP A 211 -33.48 -17.42 -19.74
N HIS A 212 -33.89 -16.34 -19.05
CA HIS A 212 -34.79 -15.33 -19.61
C HIS A 212 -34.10 -14.06 -20.15
N THR A 213 -32.80 -13.90 -19.91
CA THR A 213 -32.07 -12.67 -20.27
C THR A 213 -31.09 -12.91 -21.41
N GLY A 214 -31.16 -12.10 -22.47
CA GLY A 214 -30.19 -12.19 -23.56
C GLY A 214 -28.74 -11.88 -23.14
N PRO A 215 -27.73 -12.44 -23.84
CA PRO A 215 -26.32 -12.40 -23.43
C PRO A 215 -25.77 -10.97 -23.28
N CYS A 216 -26.24 -10.01 -24.07
CA CYS A 216 -25.82 -8.61 -23.94
C CYS A 216 -26.26 -7.99 -22.61
N LYS A 217 -27.49 -8.28 -22.15
CA LYS A 217 -27.99 -7.76 -20.87
C LYS A 217 -27.28 -8.42 -19.69
N GLN A 218 -26.98 -9.71 -19.80
CA GLN A 218 -26.14 -10.43 -18.82
C GLN A 218 -24.76 -9.78 -18.68
N MET A 219 -24.09 -9.51 -19.80
CA MET A 219 -22.79 -8.86 -19.82
C MET A 219 -22.85 -7.45 -19.22
N LEU A 220 -23.86 -6.64 -19.58
CA LEU A 220 -24.02 -5.29 -19.02
C LEU A 220 -24.25 -5.32 -17.51
N TYR A 221 -25.09 -6.23 -17.00
CA TYR A 221 -25.31 -6.37 -15.57
C TYR A 221 -24.05 -6.84 -14.84
N LEU A 222 -23.31 -7.80 -15.40
CA LEU A 222 -22.03 -8.25 -14.85
C LEU A 222 -21.03 -7.08 -14.73
N VAL A 223 -20.86 -6.30 -15.79
CA VAL A 223 -19.98 -5.11 -15.78
C VAL A 223 -20.46 -4.10 -14.75
N TRP A 224 -21.77 -3.84 -14.67
CA TRP A 224 -22.36 -2.91 -13.71
C TRP A 224 -22.15 -3.36 -12.26
N ALA A 225 -22.56 -4.59 -11.92
CA ALA A 225 -22.48 -5.14 -10.57
C ALA A 225 -21.03 -5.25 -10.09
N THR A 226 -20.10 -5.69 -10.94
CA THR A 226 -18.66 -5.74 -10.60
C THR A 226 -18.07 -4.34 -10.42
N SER A 227 -18.53 -3.35 -11.20
CA SER A 227 -18.11 -1.95 -11.04
C SER A 227 -18.58 -1.35 -9.72
N LEU A 228 -19.82 -1.62 -9.31
CA LEU A 228 -20.30 -1.21 -7.99
C LEU A 228 -19.49 -1.84 -6.85
N HIS A 229 -19.06 -3.09 -7.00
CA HIS A 229 -18.21 -3.75 -5.99
C HIS A 229 -16.82 -3.13 -5.86
N ARG A 230 -16.26 -2.55 -6.95
CA ARG A 230 -14.97 -1.82 -6.88
C ARG A 230 -15.03 -0.61 -5.95
N LEU A 231 -16.20 0.01 -5.77
CA LEU A 231 -16.37 1.20 -4.93
C LEU A 231 -15.97 0.95 -3.46
N ARG A 232 -16.06 -0.29 -2.97
CA ARG A 232 -15.55 -0.66 -1.63
C ARG A 232 -14.06 -0.40 -1.49
N TYR A 233 -13.28 -0.71 -2.53
CA TYR A 233 -11.84 -0.49 -2.56
C TYR A 233 -11.50 1.00 -2.73
N TYR A 234 -12.25 1.71 -3.58
CA TYR A 234 -12.08 3.16 -3.73
C TYR A 234 -12.34 3.90 -2.43
N HIS A 235 -13.43 3.55 -1.74
CA HIS A 235 -13.73 4.10 -0.42
C HIS A 235 -12.56 3.89 0.56
N ALA A 236 -12.11 2.65 0.72
CA ALA A 236 -11.09 2.29 1.69
C ALA A 236 -9.71 2.89 1.38
N TRP A 237 -9.28 2.85 0.11
CA TRP A 237 -8.00 3.45 -0.30
C TRP A 237 -8.03 4.97 -0.27
N CYS A 238 -9.09 5.62 -0.76
CA CYS A 238 -9.18 7.08 -0.68
C CYS A 238 -9.23 7.57 0.77
N LEU A 239 -9.88 6.82 1.67
CA LEU A 239 -9.89 7.14 3.10
C LEU A 239 -8.50 7.00 3.72
N GLY A 240 -7.81 5.88 3.48
CA GLY A 240 -6.45 5.66 3.96
C GLY A 240 -5.47 6.72 3.44
N GLU A 241 -5.61 7.10 2.17
CA GLU A 241 -4.85 8.18 1.56
C GLU A 241 -5.17 9.56 2.17
N ALA A 242 -6.44 9.84 2.47
CA ALA A 242 -6.85 11.09 3.12
C ALA A 242 -6.25 11.20 4.53
N ILE A 243 -6.26 10.10 5.29
CA ILE A 243 -5.65 9.99 6.62
C ILE A 243 -4.13 10.25 6.54
N CYS A 244 -3.44 9.61 5.59
CA CYS A 244 -2.00 9.83 5.39
C CYS A 244 -1.69 11.29 4.98
N ASN A 245 -2.51 11.87 4.09
CA ASN A 245 -2.35 13.25 3.66
C ASN A 245 -2.62 14.24 4.80
N ALA A 246 -3.62 13.98 5.64
CA ALA A 246 -3.93 14.82 6.80
C ALA A 246 -2.78 14.86 7.81
N ALA A 247 -2.05 13.75 7.95
CA ALA A 247 -0.84 13.68 8.77
C ALA A 247 0.39 14.34 8.13
N GLY A 248 0.32 14.77 6.86
CA GLY A 248 1.44 15.30 6.10
C GLY A 248 2.29 14.24 5.39
N PHE A 249 1.96 12.95 5.52
CA PHE A 249 2.78 11.84 5.04
C PHE A 249 2.74 11.66 3.52
N GLY A 250 1.69 12.13 2.85
CA GLY A 250 1.52 11.92 1.40
C GLY A 250 2.17 12.95 0.48
N PHE A 251 3.04 13.83 1.00
CA PHE A 251 3.68 14.89 0.22
C PHE A 251 4.74 14.37 -0.76
N ASN A 252 4.71 14.84 -2.00
CA ASN A 252 5.61 14.41 -3.07
C ASN A 252 6.19 15.59 -3.88
N GLY A 253 6.60 16.65 -3.20
CA GLY A 253 7.21 17.82 -3.83
C GLY A 253 6.18 18.76 -4.49
N TYR A 254 6.64 19.56 -5.45
CA TYR A 254 5.84 20.59 -6.11
C TYR A 254 5.67 20.33 -7.61
N THR A 255 4.55 20.79 -8.19
CA THR A 255 4.38 20.88 -9.65
C THR A 255 5.28 21.98 -10.23
N SER A 256 5.42 22.00 -11.56
CA SER A 256 5.97 23.14 -12.31
C SER A 256 5.34 24.47 -11.92
N ASP A 257 4.05 24.44 -11.57
CA ASP A 257 3.25 25.62 -11.25
C ASP A 257 3.38 26.06 -9.78
N GLY A 258 4.23 25.36 -9.01
CA GLY A 258 4.50 25.62 -7.60
C GLY A 258 3.41 25.11 -6.65
N GLN A 259 2.53 24.21 -7.08
CA GLN A 259 1.48 23.61 -6.24
C GLN A 259 1.99 22.33 -5.57
N ALA A 260 1.63 22.14 -4.30
CA ALA A 260 2.04 20.97 -3.53
C ALA A 260 1.36 19.69 -4.07
N ARG A 261 2.15 18.63 -4.28
CA ARG A 261 1.67 17.32 -4.72
C ARG A 261 1.45 16.42 -3.52
N TRP A 262 0.23 15.87 -3.41
CA TRP A 262 -0.19 14.98 -2.31
C TRP A 262 -0.49 13.57 -2.80
N ASN A 263 0.43 13.03 -3.61
CA ASN A 263 0.27 11.76 -4.31
C ASN A 263 1.38 10.74 -4.00
N LEU A 264 2.23 10.96 -2.99
CA LEU A 264 3.30 10.01 -2.63
C LEU A 264 2.72 8.61 -2.33
N LEU A 265 1.62 8.61 -1.61
CA LEU A 265 0.94 7.42 -1.13
C LEU A 265 -0.34 7.13 -1.92
N SER A 266 -0.45 7.59 -3.18
CA SER A 266 -1.63 7.30 -4.00
C SER A 266 -1.63 5.84 -4.44
N ASN A 267 -2.61 5.06 -3.98
CA ASN A 267 -2.77 3.66 -4.28
C ASN A 267 -3.71 3.40 -5.47
N VAL A 268 -4.58 4.36 -5.81
CA VAL A 268 -5.60 4.17 -6.86
C VAL A 268 -5.77 5.38 -7.77
N ASP A 269 -6.04 5.12 -9.05
CA ASP A 269 -6.43 6.13 -10.04
C ASP A 269 -7.82 5.83 -10.61
N ILE A 270 -8.86 6.38 -9.99
CA ILE A 270 -10.24 6.02 -10.33
C ILE A 270 -10.56 6.37 -11.79
N CYS A 271 -10.18 7.57 -12.24
CA CYS A 271 -10.42 7.99 -13.61
C CYS A 271 -9.74 7.05 -14.61
N THR A 272 -8.46 6.76 -14.41
CA THR A 272 -7.73 5.86 -15.32
C THR A 272 -8.32 4.45 -15.31
N ILE A 273 -8.74 3.92 -14.16
CA ILE A 273 -9.35 2.58 -14.10
C ILE A 273 -10.65 2.53 -14.89
N GLU A 274 -11.54 3.50 -14.70
CA GLU A 274 -12.87 3.50 -15.32
C GLU A 274 -12.84 3.87 -16.82
N THR A 275 -11.81 4.60 -17.29
CA THR A 275 -11.71 5.01 -18.70
C THR A 275 -10.66 4.24 -19.51
N SER A 276 -9.84 3.40 -18.88
CA SER A 276 -8.78 2.67 -19.57
C SER A 276 -9.34 1.65 -20.57
N LEU A 277 -8.75 1.63 -21.76
CA LEU A 277 -9.05 0.64 -22.81
C LEU A 277 -8.03 -0.50 -22.84
N SER A 278 -6.94 -0.37 -22.09
CA SER A 278 -5.87 -1.36 -21.99
C SER A 278 -5.82 -1.98 -20.60
N LEU A 279 -5.79 -3.31 -20.55
CA LEU A 279 -5.59 -4.04 -19.29
C LEU A 279 -4.29 -3.63 -18.58
N ARG A 280 -3.24 -3.29 -19.33
CA ARG A 280 -1.97 -2.82 -18.77
C ARG A 280 -2.14 -1.50 -18.02
N GLU A 281 -2.88 -0.55 -18.58
CA GLU A 281 -3.14 0.74 -17.94
C GLU A 281 -4.00 0.57 -16.68
N LEU A 282 -5.04 -0.26 -16.76
CA LEU A 282 -5.89 -0.61 -15.62
C LEU A 282 -5.06 -1.21 -14.47
N LEU A 283 -4.21 -2.19 -14.77
CA LEU A 283 -3.36 -2.85 -13.76
C LEU A 283 -2.36 -1.89 -13.11
N VAL A 284 -1.81 -0.93 -13.86
CA VAL A 284 -0.88 0.06 -13.32
C VAL A 284 -1.60 1.08 -12.44
N ALA A 285 -2.87 1.37 -12.73
CA ALA A 285 -3.70 2.32 -11.99
C ALA A 285 -4.35 1.73 -10.72
N TRP A 286 -4.47 0.41 -10.65
CA TRP A 286 -5.06 -0.33 -9.53
C TRP A 286 -4.00 -0.84 -8.54
N ASN A 287 -4.16 -0.52 -7.25
CA ASN A 287 -3.24 -0.94 -6.17
C ASN A 287 -1.77 -0.62 -6.51
N LYS A 288 -1.53 0.65 -6.86
CA LYS A 288 -0.25 1.19 -7.36
C LYS A 288 0.93 0.81 -6.46
N SER A 289 0.76 0.82 -5.15
CA SER A 289 1.86 0.51 -4.23
C SER A 289 2.26 -0.97 -4.30
N THR A 290 1.29 -1.88 -4.39
CA THR A 290 1.55 -3.32 -4.60
C THR A 290 2.21 -3.57 -5.96
N GLN A 291 1.73 -2.89 -7.01
CA GLN A 291 2.34 -2.99 -8.34
C GLN A 291 3.78 -2.49 -8.36
N THR A 292 4.10 -1.46 -7.57
CA THR A 292 5.46 -0.95 -7.41
C THR A 292 6.33 -1.97 -6.69
N TRP A 293 5.83 -2.58 -5.60
CA TRP A 293 6.51 -3.68 -4.91
C TRP A 293 6.82 -4.87 -5.83
N LEU A 294 5.83 -5.34 -6.61
CA LEU A 294 6.01 -6.42 -7.59
C LEU A 294 7.07 -6.07 -8.65
N ARG A 295 7.02 -4.86 -9.19
CA ARG A 295 8.00 -4.38 -10.19
C ARG A 295 9.41 -4.31 -9.62
N ILE A 296 9.57 -3.86 -8.37
CA ILE A 296 10.89 -3.79 -7.73
C ILE A 296 11.46 -5.20 -7.54
N GLY A 297 10.67 -6.15 -7.03
CA GLY A 297 11.11 -7.54 -6.85
C GLY A 297 11.49 -8.22 -8.17
N THR A 298 10.65 -8.09 -9.19
CA THR A 298 10.86 -8.75 -10.50
C THR A 298 11.99 -8.14 -11.32
N ASN A 299 12.09 -6.81 -11.38
CA ASN A 299 13.14 -6.14 -12.15
C ASN A 299 14.54 -6.35 -11.56
N ARG A 300 14.66 -6.62 -10.26
CA ARG A 300 15.93 -6.96 -9.60
C ARG A 300 16.39 -8.38 -9.94
N HIS A 301 15.46 -9.33 -10.06
CA HIS A 301 15.80 -10.70 -10.46
C HIS A 301 16.37 -10.77 -11.88
N LYS A 302 15.79 -10.01 -12.83
CA LYS A 302 16.27 -9.96 -14.23
C LYS A 302 17.69 -9.40 -14.38
N ARG A 303 18.19 -8.63 -13.40
CA ARG A 303 19.52 -8.00 -13.44
C ARG A 303 20.59 -8.82 -12.71
N GLY A 304 20.21 -9.83 -11.93
CA GLY A 304 21.12 -10.75 -11.24
C GLY A 304 21.47 -12.01 -12.04
N CYS A 305 21.07 -12.08 -13.32
CA CYS A 305 21.41 -13.16 -14.26
C CYS A 305 22.38 -12.70 -15.37
N ALA A 306 23.13 -11.62 -15.13
CA ALA A 306 24.22 -11.17 -16.01
C ALA A 306 25.54 -11.19 -15.24
#